data_AF-A0AAF0DXG1-F1
#
_entry.id   AF-A0AAF0DXG1-F1
#
_cell.length_a   1.000
_cell.length_b   1.000
_cell.length_c   1.000
_cell.angle_alpha   90.00
_cell.angle_beta   90.00
_cell.angle_gamma   90.00
#
_symmetry.space_group_name_H-M   'P 1'
#
loop_
_entity.id
_entity.type
_entity.pdbx_description
1 polymer ?
#
loop_
_entity_poly.entity_id
_entity_poly.type
_entity_poly.pdbx_seq_one_letter_code
_entity_poly.pdbx_strand_id
1 'polypeptide(L)'
;MTAEPPLVVQTLDIPSDHLQKAHERGDIRLRVWKPSGDHAHLTSAPREWVLENVPGASALLVLLQTRVDDELLDRAGPSLKVVSTMSVGFDHIDLEACAKHNVRVGYTPRVLTSAVADSTVMLALMVMRHALPASRLVTSGQWPTTPIRPLTLTGPSIEGKTVGFLGFGDIAQTVARRMMSFRPKRFVYATSKPKPFDVHSKTFQPLVDDVLAAYQSAHGRLPVEVENVPDVGAMASEADVLVVLANYTSSTHHIINADVLARMKKTAYLVNIARGPLVDTDALVEALKRDELAGAALDVLEGEPNVGKDHPLLTKELEDKVVLLPHVGSATVEARRAMADYAELNVLGALHLRRDGDAGAFCAEVALPK
;
A
#
# COMPACT_ATOMS: atom_id res chain seq x y z
N MET A 1 14.87 24.01 -37.95
CA MET A 1 14.29 24.42 -36.66
C MET A 1 14.47 23.26 -35.70
N THR A 2 15.25 23.43 -34.64
CA THR A 2 15.36 22.39 -33.60
C THR A 2 14.01 22.29 -32.90
N ALA A 3 13.41 21.10 -32.86
CA ALA A 3 12.15 20.86 -32.15
C ALA A 3 12.30 21.29 -30.68
N GLU A 4 11.27 21.91 -30.10
CA GLU A 4 11.29 22.24 -28.67
C GLU A 4 11.46 20.97 -27.82
N PRO A 5 12.23 21.01 -26.72
CA PRO A 5 12.33 19.89 -25.80
C PRO A 5 10.95 19.47 -25.25
N PRO A 6 10.73 18.16 -25.02
CA PRO A 6 9.46 17.63 -24.52
C PRO A 6 9.11 18.26 -23.17
N LEU A 7 7.83 18.58 -22.99
CA LEU A 7 7.31 19.08 -21.72
C LEU A 7 6.99 17.91 -20.79
N VAL A 8 7.53 17.95 -19.57
CA VAL A 8 7.19 17.05 -18.47
C VAL A 8 6.44 17.83 -17.41
N VAL A 9 5.26 17.36 -17.03
CA VAL A 9 4.45 17.92 -15.94
C VAL A 9 4.55 17.02 -14.73
N GLN A 10 4.88 17.60 -13.58
CA GLN A 10 5.03 16.90 -12.32
C GLN A 10 4.08 17.53 -11.29
N THR A 11 3.16 16.72 -10.77
CA THR A 11 2.03 17.20 -9.94
C THR A 11 2.38 17.41 -8.47
N LEU A 12 3.63 17.20 -8.08
CA LEU A 12 4.12 17.39 -6.71
C LEU A 12 5.65 17.43 -6.69
N ASP A 13 6.24 18.07 -5.69
CA ASP A 13 7.67 17.93 -5.43
C ASP A 13 7.96 16.53 -4.85
N ILE A 14 9.00 15.85 -5.35
CA ILE A 14 9.39 14.49 -4.93
C ILE A 14 10.89 14.44 -4.63
N PRO A 15 11.35 13.52 -3.75
CA PRO A 15 12.74 13.49 -3.30
C PRO A 15 13.69 12.82 -4.32
N SER A 16 13.68 13.29 -5.57
CA SER A 16 14.57 12.90 -6.67
C SER A 16 14.94 14.13 -7.51
N ASP A 17 16.02 14.02 -8.30
CA ASP A 17 16.56 15.14 -9.08
C ASP A 17 16.88 14.79 -10.54
N HIS A 18 16.48 13.61 -11.02
CA HIS A 18 16.74 13.16 -12.39
C HIS A 18 16.06 14.07 -13.43
N LEU A 19 14.79 14.43 -13.22
CA LEU A 19 14.05 15.35 -14.09
C LEU A 19 14.60 16.78 -14.00
N GLN A 20 14.95 17.25 -12.80
CA GLN A 20 15.55 18.58 -12.62
C GLN A 20 16.89 18.67 -13.37
N LYS A 21 17.76 17.67 -13.21
CA LYS A 21 19.02 17.59 -13.96
C LYS A 21 18.80 17.49 -15.47
N ALA A 22 17.76 16.80 -15.93
CA ALA A 22 17.41 16.76 -17.36
C ALA A 22 16.92 18.11 -17.88
N HIS A 23 16.18 18.85 -17.07
CA HIS A 23 15.72 20.19 -17.40
C HIS A 23 16.88 21.19 -17.50
N GLU A 24 17.81 21.17 -16.54
CA GLU A 24 18.99 22.06 -16.52
C GLU A 24 19.92 21.87 -17.73
N ARG A 25 19.93 20.66 -18.31
CA ARG A 25 20.69 20.35 -19.53
C ARG A 25 19.96 20.76 -20.81
N GLY A 26 18.68 21.14 -20.73
CA GLY A 26 17.84 21.41 -21.88
C GLY A 26 17.28 20.16 -22.57
N ASP A 27 17.39 18.97 -21.94
CA ASP A 27 16.84 17.72 -22.49
C ASP A 27 15.30 17.71 -22.43
N ILE A 28 14.72 18.39 -21.43
CA ILE A 28 13.27 18.54 -21.22
C ILE A 28 12.91 19.95 -20.76
N ARG A 29 11.64 20.32 -20.90
CA ARG A 29 11.02 21.41 -20.13
C ARG A 29 10.29 20.80 -18.94
N LEU A 30 10.58 21.24 -17.73
CA LEU A 30 9.95 20.71 -16.53
C LEU A 30 8.99 21.73 -15.93
N ARG A 31 7.76 21.30 -15.67
CA ARG A 31 6.76 22.07 -14.94
C ARG A 31 6.36 21.32 -13.69
N VAL A 32 6.69 21.87 -12.52
CA VAL A 32 6.41 21.25 -11.22
C VAL A 32 5.35 22.06 -10.50
N TRP A 33 4.33 21.39 -9.97
CA TRP A 33 3.43 21.99 -8.99
C TRP A 33 4.21 22.28 -7.70
N LYS A 34 4.27 23.56 -7.35
CA LYS A 34 4.84 24.03 -6.08
C LYS A 34 3.72 24.68 -5.28
N PRO A 35 3.16 23.97 -4.30
CA PRO A 35 2.13 24.55 -3.45
C PRO A 35 2.69 25.71 -2.61
N SER A 36 1.86 26.70 -2.32
CA SER A 36 2.20 27.88 -1.51
C SER A 36 1.45 27.88 -0.18
N GLY A 37 2.11 28.16 0.94
CA GLY A 37 1.51 28.31 2.27
C GLY A 37 1.90 27.22 3.28
N ASP A 38 1.35 27.34 4.49
CA ASP A 38 1.50 26.33 5.55
C ASP A 38 0.85 25.02 5.08
N HIS A 39 1.58 23.90 5.12
CA HIS A 39 1.22 22.59 4.54
C HIS A 39 1.45 22.40 3.03
N ALA A 40 2.18 23.29 2.37
CA ALA A 40 2.55 23.12 0.96
C ALA A 40 3.05 21.70 0.63
N HIS A 41 4.00 21.17 1.41
CA HIS A 41 4.59 19.84 1.22
C HIS A 41 3.63 18.63 1.35
N LEU A 42 2.36 18.83 1.75
CA LEU A 42 1.39 17.75 1.98
C LEU A 42 0.35 17.59 0.85
N THR A 43 0.40 18.41 -0.19
CA THR A 43 -0.65 18.47 -1.21
C THR A 43 -0.14 18.17 -2.61
N SER A 44 -0.79 17.23 -3.30
CA SER A 44 -0.66 17.09 -4.75
C SER A 44 -1.39 18.23 -5.46
N ALA A 45 -1.06 18.45 -6.73
CA ALA A 45 -1.71 19.45 -7.55
C ALA A 45 -3.24 19.26 -7.59
N PRO A 46 -4.04 20.32 -7.36
CA PRO A 46 -5.47 20.29 -7.63
C PRO A 46 -5.74 19.91 -9.08
N ARG A 47 -6.88 19.25 -9.34
CA ARG A 47 -7.20 18.76 -10.69
C ARG A 47 -7.28 19.91 -11.69
N GLU A 48 -7.79 21.06 -11.29
CA GLU A 48 -7.85 22.27 -12.10
C GLU A 48 -6.45 22.68 -12.57
N TRP A 49 -5.47 22.71 -11.66
CA TRP A 49 -4.10 23.01 -12.01
C TRP A 49 -3.53 21.99 -13.00
N VAL A 50 -3.81 20.70 -12.80
CA VAL A 50 -3.35 19.64 -13.71
C VAL A 50 -3.93 19.85 -15.11
N LEU A 51 -5.24 20.09 -15.25
CA LEU A 51 -5.92 20.29 -16.53
C LEU A 51 -5.49 21.58 -17.26
N GLU A 52 -5.07 22.62 -16.52
CA GLU A 52 -4.51 23.85 -17.08
C GLU A 52 -3.07 23.68 -17.57
N ASN A 53 -2.31 22.77 -16.95
CA ASN A 53 -0.87 22.65 -17.15
C ASN A 53 -0.41 21.45 -17.99
N VAL A 54 -1.26 20.44 -18.16
CA VAL A 54 -0.99 19.26 -18.97
C VAL A 54 -1.06 19.45 -20.50
N PRO A 55 -1.73 20.46 -21.09
CA PRO A 55 -1.79 20.59 -22.56
C PRO A 55 -0.40 20.65 -23.22
N GLY A 56 -0.16 19.75 -24.19
CA GLY A 56 1.11 19.64 -24.91
C GLY A 56 2.21 18.91 -24.14
N ALA A 57 1.92 18.33 -22.98
CA ALA A 57 2.86 17.51 -22.24
C ALA A 57 3.24 16.25 -23.03
N SER A 58 4.50 15.84 -22.93
CA SER A 58 5.01 14.56 -23.42
C SER A 58 5.05 13.48 -22.34
N ALA A 59 5.10 13.89 -21.08
CA ALA A 59 5.03 13.01 -19.93
C ALA A 59 4.35 13.69 -18.73
N LEU A 60 3.71 12.88 -17.90
CA LEU A 60 3.07 13.32 -16.66
C LEU A 60 3.56 12.44 -15.50
N LEU A 61 3.98 13.06 -14.39
CA LEU A 61 4.32 12.39 -13.14
C LEU A 61 3.27 12.71 -12.06
N VAL A 62 2.64 11.66 -11.54
CA VAL A 62 1.52 11.73 -10.59
C VAL A 62 1.77 11.01 -9.26
N LEU A 63 0.93 11.31 -8.27
CA LEU A 63 0.74 10.52 -7.06
C LEU A 63 -0.72 10.04 -6.96
N LEU A 64 -1.02 9.17 -5.99
CA LEU A 64 -2.31 8.51 -5.73
C LEU A 64 -3.55 9.44 -5.80
N GLN A 65 -3.41 10.72 -5.47
CA GLN A 65 -4.53 11.67 -5.44
C GLN A 65 -4.93 12.21 -6.83
N THR A 66 -4.07 12.04 -7.84
CA THR A 66 -4.34 12.56 -9.19
C THR A 66 -5.08 11.51 -10.00
N ARG A 67 -6.39 11.68 -10.20
CA ARG A 67 -7.15 10.82 -11.12
C ARG A 67 -6.74 11.08 -12.56
N VAL A 68 -6.38 10.02 -13.28
CA VAL A 68 -6.04 10.03 -14.71
C VAL A 68 -7.13 9.29 -15.46
N ASP A 69 -7.94 10.03 -16.21
CA ASP A 69 -9.11 9.57 -16.95
C ASP A 69 -9.13 10.20 -18.37
N ASP A 70 -10.15 9.88 -19.18
CA ASP A 70 -10.28 10.41 -20.55
C ASP A 70 -10.18 11.95 -20.60
N GLU A 71 -10.81 12.69 -19.67
CA GLU A 71 -10.75 14.16 -19.69
C GLU A 71 -9.31 14.67 -19.57
N LEU A 72 -8.54 14.13 -18.62
CA LEU A 72 -7.14 14.53 -18.45
C LEU A 72 -6.31 14.19 -19.68
N LEU A 73 -6.50 12.98 -20.24
CA LEU A 73 -5.75 12.49 -21.40
C LEU A 73 -6.09 13.29 -22.67
N ASP A 74 -7.36 13.59 -22.90
CA ASP A 74 -7.82 14.46 -24.00
C ASP A 74 -7.21 15.86 -23.88
N ARG A 75 -7.19 16.41 -22.66
CA ARG A 75 -6.61 17.74 -22.38
C ARG A 75 -5.10 17.78 -22.54
N ALA A 76 -4.40 16.70 -22.22
CA ALA A 76 -2.97 16.57 -22.47
C ALA A 76 -2.63 16.60 -23.96
N GLY A 77 -3.48 15.94 -24.75
CA GLY A 77 -3.36 15.86 -26.20
C GLY A 77 -2.39 14.78 -26.69
N PRO A 78 -2.21 14.67 -28.02
CA PRO A 78 -1.56 13.52 -28.66
C PRO A 78 -0.04 13.43 -28.43
N SER A 79 0.57 14.46 -27.81
CA SER A 79 1.99 14.44 -27.47
C SER A 79 2.30 13.57 -26.26
N LEU A 80 1.32 13.27 -25.41
CA LEU A 80 1.53 12.53 -24.17
C LEU A 80 1.90 11.09 -24.48
N LYS A 81 3.06 10.63 -23.98
CA LYS A 81 3.58 9.28 -24.21
C LYS A 81 3.55 8.40 -22.98
N VAL A 82 3.55 9.01 -21.79
CA VAL A 82 3.66 8.30 -20.52
C VAL A 82 3.00 9.05 -19.37
N VAL A 83 2.34 8.30 -18.50
CA VAL A 83 1.98 8.69 -17.14
C VAL A 83 2.77 7.81 -16.19
N SER A 84 3.61 8.40 -15.35
CA SER A 84 4.35 7.69 -14.30
C SER A 84 3.78 8.05 -12.94
N THR A 85 3.45 7.05 -12.12
CA THR A 85 2.97 7.26 -10.76
C THR A 85 4.02 6.85 -9.74
N MET A 86 4.22 7.69 -8.71
CA MET A 86 5.03 7.34 -7.53
C MET A 86 4.20 6.46 -6.57
N SER A 87 3.74 5.31 -7.05
CA SER A 87 2.92 4.37 -6.28
C SER A 87 3.01 2.94 -6.82
N VAL A 88 2.60 1.95 -6.01
CA VAL A 88 2.47 0.55 -6.46
C VAL A 88 1.10 0.26 -7.03
N GLY A 89 0.03 0.62 -6.31
CA GLY A 89 -1.30 0.59 -6.90
C GLY A 89 -1.52 1.80 -7.81
N PHE A 90 -2.25 1.56 -8.89
CA PHE A 90 -2.52 2.49 -9.98
C PHE A 90 -4.02 2.58 -10.27
N ASP A 91 -4.85 2.33 -9.25
CA ASP A 91 -6.32 2.38 -9.32
C ASP A 91 -6.87 3.79 -9.64
N HIS A 92 -6.07 4.84 -9.39
CA HIS A 92 -6.34 6.21 -9.79
C HIS A 92 -6.06 6.49 -11.28
N ILE A 93 -5.54 5.50 -12.03
CA ILE A 93 -5.22 5.61 -13.46
C ILE A 93 -6.12 4.66 -14.24
N ASP A 94 -6.95 5.23 -15.11
CA ASP A 94 -7.77 4.46 -16.04
C ASP A 94 -6.90 3.88 -17.16
N LEU A 95 -6.56 2.59 -17.03
CA LEU A 95 -5.71 1.90 -17.98
C LEU A 95 -6.37 1.73 -19.37
N GLU A 96 -7.70 1.64 -19.43
CA GLU A 96 -8.42 1.55 -20.71
C GLU A 96 -8.37 2.88 -21.44
N ALA A 97 -8.58 3.99 -20.72
CA ALA A 97 -8.42 5.32 -21.26
C ALA A 97 -6.96 5.57 -21.70
N CYS A 98 -5.96 5.19 -20.90
CA CYS A 98 -4.55 5.28 -21.30
C CYS A 98 -4.26 4.48 -22.57
N ALA A 99 -4.79 3.26 -22.71
CA ALA A 99 -4.63 2.43 -23.89
C ALA A 99 -5.25 3.07 -25.14
N LYS A 100 -6.48 3.59 -25.04
CA LYS A 100 -7.16 4.34 -26.10
C LYS A 100 -6.33 5.54 -26.60
N HIS A 101 -5.61 6.19 -25.71
CA HIS A 101 -4.73 7.32 -26.02
C HIS A 101 -3.30 6.94 -26.39
N ASN A 102 -2.95 5.65 -26.42
CA ASN A 102 -1.58 5.15 -26.62
C ASN A 102 -0.56 5.69 -25.60
N VAL A 103 -1.01 5.90 -24.36
CA VAL A 103 -0.19 6.43 -23.26
C VAL A 103 0.27 5.28 -22.38
N ARG A 104 1.59 5.09 -22.24
CA ARG A 104 2.15 4.07 -21.33
C ARG A 104 1.98 4.46 -19.86
N VAL A 105 1.89 3.47 -18.99
CA VAL A 105 1.81 3.68 -17.54
C VAL A 105 3.02 3.07 -16.83
N GLY A 106 3.73 3.90 -16.05
CA GLY A 106 4.84 3.48 -15.19
C GLY A 106 4.46 3.56 -13.71
N TYR A 107 4.96 2.64 -12.89
CA TYR A 107 4.71 2.58 -11.45
C TYR A 107 5.97 2.12 -10.69
N THR A 108 5.93 2.01 -9.36
CA THR A 108 7.12 1.79 -8.50
C THR A 108 7.07 0.46 -7.72
N PRO A 109 7.07 -0.71 -8.38
CA PRO A 109 7.01 -2.01 -7.69
C PRO A 109 8.28 -2.29 -6.87
N ARG A 110 8.14 -3.15 -5.86
CA ARG A 110 9.20 -3.77 -5.04
C ARG A 110 10.05 -2.84 -4.16
N VAL A 111 10.27 -1.59 -4.54
CA VAL A 111 11.11 -0.64 -3.79
C VAL A 111 10.53 -0.23 -2.43
N LEU A 112 9.23 -0.46 -2.21
CA LEU A 112 8.52 -0.18 -0.95
C LEU A 112 8.14 -1.43 -0.16
N THR A 113 8.43 -2.63 -0.67
CA THR A 113 7.98 -3.91 -0.09
C THR A 113 8.43 -4.07 1.36
N SER A 114 9.68 -3.67 1.66
CA SER A 114 10.21 -3.75 3.01
C SER A 114 9.47 -2.83 3.98
N ALA A 115 9.33 -1.55 3.61
CA ALA A 115 8.67 -0.53 4.43
C ALA A 115 7.21 -0.89 4.76
N VAL A 116 6.45 -1.34 3.75
CA VAL A 116 5.06 -1.76 3.96
C VAL A 116 4.99 -2.99 4.86
N ALA A 117 5.91 -3.94 4.67
CA ALA A 117 5.93 -5.13 5.50
C ALA A 117 6.28 -4.81 6.98
N ASP A 118 7.20 -3.88 7.24
CA ASP A 118 7.48 -3.36 8.59
C ASP A 118 6.24 -2.72 9.21
N SER A 119 5.57 -1.84 8.46
CA SER A 119 4.36 -1.16 8.90
C SER A 119 3.20 -2.13 9.17
N THR A 120 3.08 -3.20 8.39
CA THR A 120 2.05 -4.24 8.59
C THR A 120 2.26 -4.97 9.90
N VAL A 121 3.50 -5.40 10.18
CA VAL A 121 3.85 -6.08 11.44
C VAL A 121 3.68 -5.12 12.62
N MET A 122 4.07 -3.86 12.46
CA MET A 122 3.86 -2.81 13.46
C MET A 122 2.37 -2.65 13.78
N LEU A 123 1.50 -2.50 12.77
CA LEU A 123 0.06 -2.35 12.94
C LEU A 123 -0.56 -3.55 13.67
N ALA A 124 -0.19 -4.77 13.26
CA ALA A 124 -0.65 -5.99 13.92
C ALA A 124 -0.26 -6.00 15.40
N LEU A 125 1.00 -5.68 15.72
CA LEU A 125 1.48 -5.61 17.11
C LEU A 125 0.81 -4.48 17.89
N MET A 126 0.63 -3.31 17.28
CA MET A 126 0.02 -2.14 17.92
C MET A 126 -1.40 -2.44 18.37
N VAL A 127 -2.22 -3.06 17.51
CA VAL A 127 -3.61 -3.38 17.86
C VAL A 127 -3.68 -4.56 18.83
N MET A 128 -2.92 -5.65 18.60
CA MET A 128 -2.95 -6.83 19.46
C MET A 128 -2.37 -6.60 20.85
N ARG A 129 -1.54 -5.56 21.04
CA ARG A 129 -0.91 -5.22 22.32
C ARG A 129 -1.48 -3.95 22.94
N HIS A 130 -2.58 -3.42 22.41
CA HIS A 130 -3.22 -2.19 22.87
C HIS A 130 -2.22 -1.03 23.02
N ALA A 131 -1.31 -0.88 22.06
CA ALA A 131 -0.21 0.08 22.14
C ALA A 131 -0.71 1.53 22.22
N LEU A 132 -1.74 1.89 21.44
CA LEU A 132 -2.31 3.24 21.48
C LEU A 132 -3.05 3.54 22.79
N PRO A 133 -3.95 2.68 23.30
CA PRO A 133 -4.53 2.86 24.63
C PRO A 133 -3.47 2.99 25.73
N ALA A 134 -2.45 2.13 25.72
CA ALA A 134 -1.34 2.17 26.66
C ALA A 134 -0.57 3.50 26.61
N SER A 135 -0.25 3.96 25.40
CA SER A 135 0.41 5.25 25.18
C SER A 135 -0.46 6.42 25.65
N ARG A 136 -1.75 6.41 25.32
CA ARG A 136 -2.73 7.45 25.70
C ARG A 136 -2.87 7.57 27.21
N LEU A 137 -2.92 6.44 27.93
CA LEU A 137 -2.97 6.41 29.39
C LEU A 137 -1.79 7.15 30.02
N VAL A 138 -0.58 6.99 29.46
CA VAL A 138 0.62 7.69 29.93
C VAL A 138 0.57 9.17 29.55
N THR A 139 0.33 9.49 28.28
CA THR A 139 0.39 10.88 27.77
C THR A 139 -0.74 11.76 28.29
N SER A 140 -1.86 11.17 28.73
CA SER A 140 -2.96 11.87 29.41
C SER A 140 -2.79 11.99 30.93
N GLY A 141 -1.68 11.50 31.49
CA GLY A 141 -1.39 11.59 32.93
C GLY A 141 -2.23 10.65 33.80
N GLN A 142 -2.91 9.66 33.22
CA GLN A 142 -3.78 8.72 33.95
C GLN A 142 -3.03 7.54 34.58
N TRP A 143 -1.72 7.43 34.38
CA TRP A 143 -0.91 6.33 34.90
C TRP A 143 -0.92 6.23 36.45
N PRO A 144 -0.76 7.32 37.23
CA PRO A 144 -0.77 7.24 38.69
C PRO A 144 -2.08 6.66 39.27
N THR A 145 -3.18 6.78 38.53
CA THR A 145 -4.51 6.28 38.92
C THR A 145 -4.89 4.95 38.27
N THR A 146 -4.02 4.38 37.41
CA THR A 146 -4.27 3.10 36.73
C THR A 146 -3.23 2.07 37.14
N PRO A 147 -3.40 1.43 38.32
CA PRO A 147 -2.44 0.46 38.82
C PRO A 147 -2.38 -0.78 37.91
N ILE A 148 -1.17 -1.33 37.75
CA ILE A 148 -0.97 -2.58 37.01
C ILE A 148 -1.67 -3.73 37.74
N ARG A 149 -2.67 -4.31 37.09
CA ARG A 149 -3.34 -5.57 37.47
C ARG A 149 -3.01 -6.66 36.43
N PRO A 150 -3.19 -7.96 36.75
CA PRO A 150 -2.78 -9.06 35.87
C PRO A 150 -3.27 -8.97 34.41
N LEU A 151 -4.44 -8.36 34.18
CA LEU A 151 -5.05 -8.21 32.85
C LEU A 151 -5.13 -6.76 32.36
N THR A 152 -4.36 -5.84 32.96
CA THR A 152 -4.38 -4.43 32.53
C THR A 152 -3.77 -4.32 31.13
N LEU A 153 -4.58 -3.89 30.15
CA LEU A 153 -4.18 -3.71 28.75
C LEU A 153 -3.53 -4.96 28.12
N THR A 154 -3.93 -6.15 28.58
CA THR A 154 -3.42 -7.40 28.04
C THR A 154 -4.14 -7.75 26.75
N GLY A 155 -3.38 -7.91 25.67
CA GLY A 155 -3.85 -8.52 24.44
C GLY A 155 -3.04 -9.77 24.07
N PRO A 156 -3.42 -10.50 23.02
CA PRO A 156 -2.87 -11.80 22.72
C PRO A 156 -1.45 -11.76 22.14
N SER A 157 -0.72 -12.88 22.29
CA SER A 157 0.50 -13.15 21.51
C SER A 157 0.15 -13.66 20.11
N ILE A 158 1.03 -13.43 19.13
CA ILE A 158 1.00 -14.05 17.79
C ILE A 158 1.44 -15.53 17.86
N GLU A 159 2.18 -15.91 18.91
CA GLU A 159 2.66 -17.28 19.08
C GLU A 159 1.51 -18.29 19.04
N GLY A 160 1.68 -19.33 18.23
CA GLY A 160 0.69 -20.39 18.05
C GLY A 160 -0.59 -19.97 17.31
N LYS A 161 -0.67 -18.74 16.78
CA LYS A 161 -1.85 -18.23 16.05
C LYS A 161 -1.77 -18.50 14.55
N THR A 162 -2.93 -18.39 13.90
CA THR A 162 -3.06 -18.41 12.44
C THR A 162 -3.11 -16.99 11.90
N VAL A 163 -2.22 -16.65 10.96
CA VAL A 163 -2.28 -15.37 10.24
C VAL A 163 -2.80 -15.63 8.83
N GLY A 164 -3.89 -14.95 8.49
CA GLY A 164 -4.51 -15.01 7.17
C GLY A 164 -4.06 -13.85 6.28
N PHE A 165 -3.80 -14.11 5.00
CA PHE A 165 -3.41 -13.10 4.03
C PHE A 165 -4.38 -13.07 2.85
N LEU A 166 -5.16 -11.99 2.73
CA LEU A 166 -5.92 -11.72 1.52
C LEU A 166 -4.98 -11.12 0.49
N GLY A 167 -4.59 -11.91 -0.50
CA GLY A 167 -3.47 -11.61 -1.39
C GLY A 167 -2.13 -12.11 -0.83
N PHE A 168 -1.34 -12.80 -1.66
CA PHE A 168 -0.08 -13.44 -1.24
C PHE A 168 1.10 -13.15 -2.18
N GLY A 169 1.23 -11.87 -2.59
CA GLY A 169 2.34 -11.38 -3.41
C GLY A 169 3.60 -11.03 -2.61
N ASP A 170 4.52 -10.28 -3.24
CA ASP A 170 5.82 -9.91 -2.67
C ASP A 170 5.71 -9.29 -1.27
N ILE A 171 4.75 -8.39 -1.04
CA ILE A 171 4.54 -7.73 0.27
C ILE A 171 4.06 -8.73 1.31
N ALA A 172 3.00 -9.50 1.04
CA ALA A 172 2.43 -10.45 1.99
C ALA A 172 3.43 -11.53 2.41
N GLN A 173 4.21 -12.04 1.47
CA GLN A 173 5.27 -13.00 1.76
C GLN A 173 6.40 -12.40 2.60
N THR A 174 6.74 -11.13 2.34
CA THR A 174 7.74 -10.38 3.10
C THR A 174 7.25 -10.02 4.52
N VAL A 175 5.93 -9.84 4.71
CA VAL A 175 5.27 -9.75 6.02
C VAL A 175 5.32 -11.10 6.74
N ALA A 176 4.88 -12.17 6.08
CA ALA A 176 4.90 -13.52 6.62
C ALA A 176 6.31 -13.91 7.10
N ARG A 177 7.35 -13.63 6.30
CA ARG A 177 8.76 -13.82 6.68
C ARG A 177 9.14 -13.11 7.98
N ARG A 178 8.76 -11.83 8.14
CA ARG A 178 8.98 -11.08 9.39
C ARG A 178 8.20 -11.65 10.57
N MET A 179 6.99 -12.12 10.31
CA MET A 179 6.12 -12.68 11.34
C MET A 179 6.61 -14.05 11.86
N MET A 180 7.46 -14.76 11.12
CA MET A 180 7.97 -16.09 11.53
C MET A 180 8.69 -16.07 12.88
N SER A 181 9.39 -14.98 13.20
CA SER A 181 10.07 -14.82 14.50
C SER A 181 9.11 -14.79 15.69
N PHE A 182 7.84 -14.47 15.47
CA PHE A 182 6.79 -14.51 16.49
C PHE A 182 6.14 -15.88 16.64
N ARG A 183 6.66 -16.90 15.94
CA ARG A 183 6.25 -18.31 16.03
C ARG A 183 4.74 -18.53 15.83
N PRO A 184 4.12 -17.97 14.77
CA PRO A 184 2.76 -18.34 14.42
C PRO A 184 2.70 -19.84 14.13
N LYS A 185 1.53 -20.44 14.34
CA LYS A 185 1.30 -21.85 14.00
C LYS A 185 1.24 -22.04 12.49
N ARG A 186 0.50 -21.16 11.80
CA ARG A 186 0.20 -21.29 10.37
C ARG A 186 0.00 -19.94 9.69
N PHE A 187 0.36 -19.90 8.42
CA PHE A 187 -0.04 -18.89 7.45
C PHE A 187 -1.05 -19.48 6.48
N VAL A 188 -2.21 -18.84 6.36
CA VAL A 188 -3.21 -19.18 5.35
C VAL A 188 -3.37 -18.02 4.38
N TYR A 189 -3.63 -18.29 3.11
CA TYR A 189 -3.83 -17.22 2.14
C TYR A 189 -4.87 -17.56 1.09
N ALA A 190 -5.61 -16.53 0.67
CA ALA A 190 -6.56 -16.57 -0.42
C ALA A 190 -6.14 -15.59 -1.52
N THR A 191 -6.22 -16.03 -2.78
CA THR A 191 -5.88 -15.22 -3.96
C THR A 191 -6.90 -15.47 -5.07
N SER A 192 -7.06 -14.51 -5.98
CA SER A 192 -7.94 -14.67 -7.16
C SER A 192 -7.46 -15.75 -8.14
N LYS A 193 -6.18 -16.11 -8.07
CA LYS A 193 -5.58 -17.22 -8.82
C LYS A 193 -4.94 -18.17 -7.81
N PRO A 194 -5.72 -19.12 -7.25
CA PRO A 194 -5.24 -20.08 -6.27
C PRO A 194 -4.03 -20.81 -6.80
N LYS A 195 -2.98 -20.89 -5.97
CA LYS A 195 -1.77 -21.64 -6.27
C LYS A 195 -1.34 -22.32 -4.97
N PRO A 196 -1.26 -23.66 -4.93
CA PRO A 196 -0.73 -24.36 -3.76
C PRO A 196 0.67 -23.86 -3.40
N PHE A 197 0.96 -23.84 -2.10
CA PHE A 197 2.27 -23.45 -1.62
C PHE A 197 3.32 -24.47 -2.06
N ASP A 198 4.41 -23.98 -2.64
CA ASP A 198 5.56 -24.77 -3.05
C ASP A 198 6.84 -23.99 -2.74
N VAL A 199 7.63 -24.49 -1.80
CA VAL A 199 8.87 -23.87 -1.33
C VAL A 199 9.92 -23.70 -2.45
N HIS A 200 9.83 -24.49 -3.53
CA HIS A 200 10.74 -24.43 -4.67
C HIS A 200 10.26 -23.52 -5.81
N SER A 201 9.00 -23.06 -5.74
CA SER A 201 8.42 -22.20 -6.77
C SER A 201 8.91 -20.75 -6.61
N LYS A 202 9.37 -20.15 -7.73
CA LYS A 202 9.79 -18.73 -7.79
C LYS A 202 8.73 -17.76 -7.25
N THR A 203 7.45 -18.12 -7.32
CA THR A 203 6.35 -17.32 -6.77
C THR A 203 6.49 -17.08 -5.26
N PHE A 204 7.06 -18.04 -4.52
CA PHE A 204 7.15 -18.00 -3.05
C PHE A 204 8.55 -17.63 -2.55
N GLN A 205 9.45 -17.26 -3.46
CA GLN A 205 10.82 -16.89 -3.12
C GLN A 205 10.92 -15.68 -2.16
N PRO A 206 10.04 -14.65 -2.24
CA PRO A 206 10.03 -13.59 -1.23
C PRO A 206 9.82 -14.09 0.21
N LEU A 207 9.10 -15.20 0.41
CA LEU A 207 8.93 -15.81 1.73
C LEU A 207 10.20 -16.55 2.17
N VAL A 208 10.83 -17.31 1.27
CA VAL A 208 11.93 -18.23 1.59
C VAL A 208 13.28 -17.53 1.37
N ASP A 209 13.78 -16.85 2.40
CA ASP A 209 15.14 -16.32 2.41
C ASP A 209 16.19 -17.42 2.67
N ASP A 210 17.48 -17.05 2.68
CA ASP A 210 18.58 -17.99 2.89
C ASP A 210 18.48 -18.73 4.23
N VAL A 211 17.95 -18.07 5.27
CA VAL A 211 17.77 -18.67 6.60
C VAL A 211 16.69 -19.73 6.57
N LEU A 212 15.56 -19.44 5.91
CA LEU A 212 14.45 -20.38 5.77
C LEU A 212 14.76 -21.51 4.79
N ALA A 213 15.54 -21.23 3.75
CA ALA A 213 16.06 -22.25 2.85
C ALA A 213 17.00 -23.20 3.61
N ALA A 214 17.89 -22.67 4.45
CA ALA A 214 18.75 -23.48 5.31
C ALA A 214 17.94 -24.32 6.30
N TYR A 215 16.92 -23.73 6.94
CA TYR A 215 16.02 -24.45 7.84
C TYR A 215 15.27 -25.57 7.12
N GLN A 216 14.69 -25.28 5.95
CA GLN A 216 14.00 -26.26 5.11
C GLN A 216 14.93 -27.40 4.71
N SER A 217 16.17 -27.10 4.33
CA SER A 217 17.18 -28.10 3.97
C SER A 217 17.54 -29.00 5.16
N ALA A 218 17.71 -28.41 6.36
CA ALA A 218 18.08 -29.14 7.57
C ALA A 218 16.93 -29.98 8.15
N HIS A 219 15.68 -29.56 8.00
CA HIS A 219 14.52 -30.15 8.68
C HIS A 219 13.47 -30.78 7.75
N GLY A 220 13.59 -30.60 6.43
CA GLY A 220 12.61 -31.07 5.44
C GLY A 220 11.27 -30.33 5.46
N ARG A 221 11.13 -29.28 6.29
CA ARG A 221 9.91 -28.47 6.44
C ARG A 221 10.24 -27.06 6.93
N LEU A 222 9.31 -26.13 6.71
CA LEU A 222 9.37 -24.80 7.29
C LEU A 222 9.02 -24.84 8.79
N PRO A 223 9.40 -23.82 9.57
CA PRO A 223 9.03 -23.73 10.98
C PRO A 223 7.54 -23.36 11.18
N VAL A 224 6.82 -23.05 10.10
CA VAL A 224 5.40 -22.67 10.06
C VAL A 224 4.72 -23.41 8.91
N GLU A 225 3.45 -23.77 9.09
CA GLU A 225 2.62 -24.29 8.00
C GLU A 225 2.20 -23.13 7.07
N VAL A 226 2.20 -23.35 5.75
CA VAL A 226 1.80 -22.34 4.77
C VAL A 226 0.83 -22.99 3.79
N GLU A 227 -0.39 -22.46 3.70
CA GLU A 227 -1.44 -23.10 2.93
C GLU A 227 -2.30 -22.11 2.15
N ASN A 228 -2.60 -22.47 0.90
CA ASN A 228 -3.61 -21.78 0.12
C ASN A 228 -5.00 -22.33 0.46
N VAL A 229 -5.90 -21.47 0.90
CA VAL A 229 -7.29 -21.82 1.19
C VAL A 229 -8.20 -21.38 0.03
N PRO A 230 -9.38 -22.02 -0.16
CA PRO A 230 -10.16 -21.88 -1.39
C PRO A 230 -10.74 -20.48 -1.61
N ASP A 231 -11.11 -19.78 -0.54
CA ASP A 231 -11.74 -18.46 -0.61
C ASP A 231 -11.49 -17.60 0.63
N VAL A 232 -11.94 -16.34 0.57
CA VAL A 232 -11.81 -15.35 1.65
C VAL A 232 -12.58 -15.75 2.91
N GLY A 233 -13.69 -16.48 2.79
CA GLY A 233 -14.51 -16.93 3.92
C GLY A 233 -13.83 -18.05 4.71
N ALA A 234 -13.22 -19.01 4.01
CA ALA A 234 -12.39 -20.06 4.63
C ALA A 234 -11.21 -19.43 5.36
N MET A 235 -10.50 -18.50 4.72
CA MET A 235 -9.41 -17.75 5.35
C MET A 235 -9.86 -17.00 6.60
N ALA A 236 -10.98 -16.26 6.53
CA ALA A 236 -11.50 -15.48 7.65
C ALA A 236 -11.89 -16.35 8.85
N SER A 237 -12.45 -17.53 8.60
CA SER A 237 -12.83 -18.47 9.66
C SER A 237 -11.64 -19.03 10.45
N GLU A 238 -10.48 -19.12 9.80
CA GLU A 238 -9.26 -19.69 10.40
C GLU A 238 -8.35 -18.63 11.05
N ALA A 239 -8.34 -17.41 10.51
CA ALA A 239 -7.42 -16.35 10.91
C ALA A 239 -7.70 -15.83 12.33
N ASP A 240 -6.65 -15.69 13.12
CA ASP A 240 -6.64 -14.87 14.34
C ASP A 240 -6.17 -13.43 14.05
N VAL A 241 -5.40 -13.25 12.98
CA VAL A 241 -5.04 -11.96 12.40
C VAL A 241 -5.25 -12.07 10.90
N LEU A 242 -6.17 -11.29 10.33
CA LEU A 242 -6.41 -11.21 8.89
C LEU A 242 -5.73 -9.97 8.35
N VAL A 243 -4.76 -10.16 7.45
CA VAL A 243 -3.99 -9.10 6.80
C VAL A 243 -4.47 -8.93 5.36
N VAL A 244 -4.89 -7.71 5.01
CA VAL A 244 -5.37 -7.34 3.68
C VAL A 244 -4.23 -6.74 2.87
N LEU A 245 -3.79 -7.47 1.84
CA LEU A 245 -2.69 -7.14 0.92
C LEU A 245 -3.05 -7.44 -0.55
N ALA A 246 -4.36 -7.44 -0.87
CA ALA A 246 -4.85 -7.65 -2.22
C ALA A 246 -4.91 -6.33 -3.01
N ASN A 247 -4.86 -6.45 -4.34
CA ASN A 247 -5.09 -5.30 -5.21
C ASN A 247 -6.57 -4.89 -5.17
N TYR A 248 -6.81 -3.59 -5.22
CA TYR A 248 -8.15 -3.06 -5.40
C TYR A 248 -8.56 -3.09 -6.88
N THR A 249 -9.76 -3.62 -7.13
CA THR A 249 -10.48 -3.61 -8.40
C THR A 249 -11.98 -3.55 -8.07
N SER A 250 -12.82 -3.34 -9.09
CA SER A 250 -14.28 -3.40 -8.90
C SER A 250 -14.75 -4.74 -8.34
N SER A 251 -14.04 -5.84 -8.61
CA SER A 251 -14.39 -7.17 -8.09
C SER A 251 -13.88 -7.44 -6.67
N THR A 252 -12.97 -6.61 -6.14
CA THR A 252 -12.48 -6.71 -4.75
C THR A 252 -13.00 -5.58 -3.87
N HIS A 253 -13.81 -4.68 -4.41
CA HIS A 253 -14.51 -3.66 -3.63
C HIS A 253 -15.36 -4.31 -2.54
N HIS A 254 -15.16 -3.90 -1.30
CA HIS A 254 -15.79 -4.44 -0.10
C HIS A 254 -15.69 -5.97 -0.01
N ILE A 255 -14.59 -6.56 -0.47
CA ILE A 255 -14.35 -8.01 -0.35
C ILE A 255 -14.31 -8.46 1.12
N ILE A 256 -13.89 -7.57 2.03
CA ILE A 256 -14.10 -7.73 3.47
C ILE A 256 -15.40 -7.01 3.85
N ASN A 257 -16.52 -7.71 3.63
CA ASN A 257 -17.88 -7.25 3.98
C ASN A 257 -18.36 -7.85 5.31
N ALA A 258 -19.62 -7.57 5.66
CA ALA A 258 -20.27 -8.11 6.87
C ALA A 258 -20.22 -9.64 6.96
N ASP A 259 -20.41 -10.37 5.86
CA ASP A 259 -20.37 -11.84 5.85
C ASP A 259 -18.98 -12.38 6.14
N VAL A 260 -17.93 -11.74 5.62
CA VAL A 260 -16.54 -12.12 5.90
C VAL A 260 -16.17 -11.80 7.35
N LEU A 261 -16.56 -10.61 7.84
CA LEU A 261 -16.31 -10.20 9.23
C LEU A 261 -17.04 -11.13 10.23
N ALA A 262 -18.28 -11.50 9.96
CA ALA A 262 -19.06 -12.42 10.80
C ALA A 262 -18.47 -13.85 10.86
N ARG A 263 -17.68 -14.24 9.85
CA ARG A 263 -16.95 -15.52 9.85
C ARG A 263 -15.66 -15.46 10.67
N MET A 264 -15.11 -14.27 10.92
CA MET A 264 -13.92 -14.13 11.75
C MET A 264 -14.22 -14.53 13.20
N LYS A 265 -13.18 -14.93 13.92
CA LYS A 265 -13.30 -15.19 15.36
C LYS A 265 -13.52 -13.86 16.08
N LYS A 266 -14.35 -13.86 17.13
CA LYS A 266 -14.52 -12.68 18.00
C LYS A 266 -13.22 -12.14 18.60
N THR A 267 -12.22 -13.01 18.75
CA THR A 267 -10.89 -12.67 19.25
C THR A 267 -9.90 -12.26 18.16
N ALA A 268 -10.33 -12.20 16.90
CA ALA A 268 -9.47 -11.92 15.76
C ALA A 268 -9.27 -10.42 15.54
N TYR A 269 -8.22 -10.09 14.81
CA TYR A 269 -7.85 -8.72 14.44
C TYR A 269 -7.79 -8.58 12.92
N LEU A 270 -8.25 -7.44 12.40
CA LEU A 270 -8.11 -7.08 10.99
C LEU A 270 -6.97 -6.08 10.82
N VAL A 271 -6.11 -6.30 9.82
CA VAL A 271 -5.05 -5.35 9.44
C VAL A 271 -5.20 -5.01 7.98
N ASN A 272 -5.38 -3.74 7.63
CA ASN A 272 -5.46 -3.28 6.24
C ASN A 272 -4.40 -2.22 5.96
N ILE A 273 -3.55 -2.50 4.98
CA ILE A 273 -2.51 -1.59 4.48
C ILE A 273 -2.50 -1.56 2.94
N ALA A 274 -3.54 -2.10 2.30
CA ALA A 274 -3.65 -2.17 0.86
C ALA A 274 -4.42 -0.98 0.29
N ARG A 275 -5.75 -1.00 0.44
CA ARG A 275 -6.68 0.07 0.03
C ARG A 275 -7.89 0.11 0.96
N GLY A 276 -8.37 1.31 1.27
CA GLY A 276 -9.56 1.51 2.11
C GLY A 276 -10.79 0.75 1.61
N PRO A 277 -11.23 0.95 0.35
CA PRO A 277 -12.43 0.31 -0.20
C PRO A 277 -12.39 -1.22 -0.37
N LEU A 278 -11.33 -1.91 0.07
CA LEU A 278 -11.34 -3.38 0.19
C LEU A 278 -12.16 -3.84 1.41
N VAL A 279 -12.35 -2.95 2.38
CA VAL A 279 -13.11 -3.20 3.61
C VAL A 279 -14.35 -2.32 3.58
N ASP A 280 -15.51 -2.94 3.80
CA ASP A 280 -16.75 -2.21 4.06
C ASP A 280 -16.64 -1.52 5.43
N THR A 281 -16.53 -0.19 5.41
CA THR A 281 -16.31 0.62 6.63
C THR A 281 -17.47 0.48 7.61
N ASP A 282 -18.70 0.46 7.12
CA ASP A 282 -19.89 0.39 7.98
C ASP A 282 -20.00 -1.01 8.61
N ALA A 283 -19.75 -2.06 7.84
CA ALA A 283 -19.71 -3.42 8.37
C ALA A 283 -18.61 -3.60 9.43
N LEU A 284 -17.42 -3.02 9.22
CA LEU A 284 -16.33 -3.07 10.19
C LEU A 284 -16.71 -2.35 11.49
N VAL A 285 -17.29 -1.15 11.39
CA VAL A 285 -17.74 -0.37 12.55
C VAL A 285 -18.76 -1.17 13.38
N GLU A 286 -19.75 -1.77 12.73
CA GLU A 286 -20.76 -2.58 13.41
C GLU A 286 -20.15 -3.82 14.09
N ALA A 287 -19.26 -4.54 13.40
CA ALA A 287 -18.58 -5.71 13.98
C ALA A 287 -17.75 -5.35 15.22
N LEU A 288 -17.05 -4.22 15.19
CA LEU A 288 -16.27 -3.72 16.33
C LEU A 288 -17.15 -3.27 17.50
N LYS A 289 -18.24 -2.55 17.23
CA LYS A 289 -19.20 -2.11 18.27
C LYS A 289 -19.87 -3.29 18.96
N ARG A 290 -20.16 -4.36 18.22
CA ARG A 290 -20.82 -5.57 18.73
C ARG A 290 -19.88 -6.60 19.38
N ASP A 291 -18.59 -6.28 19.51
CA ASP A 291 -17.56 -7.21 20.00
C ASP A 291 -17.52 -8.53 19.20
N GLU A 292 -17.85 -8.46 17.90
CA GLU A 292 -17.73 -9.57 16.95
C GLU A 292 -16.33 -9.62 16.33
N LEU A 293 -15.52 -8.57 16.53
CA LEU A 293 -14.11 -8.48 16.20
C LEU A 293 -13.35 -7.76 17.32
N ALA A 294 -12.17 -8.25 17.69
CA ALA A 294 -11.42 -7.72 18.84
C ALA A 294 -10.79 -6.35 18.56
N GLY A 295 -10.44 -6.08 17.30
CA GLY A 295 -9.87 -4.81 16.89
C GLY A 295 -9.47 -4.76 15.42
N ALA A 296 -9.12 -3.56 14.96
CA ALA A 296 -8.64 -3.34 13.61
C ALA A 296 -7.47 -2.36 13.56
N ALA A 297 -6.53 -2.58 12.65
CA ALA A 297 -5.40 -1.69 12.40
C ALA A 297 -5.37 -1.31 10.92
N LEU A 298 -5.58 -0.05 10.60
CA LEU A 298 -5.77 0.42 9.23
C LEU A 298 -4.77 1.53 8.93
N ASP A 299 -3.91 1.32 7.93
CA ASP A 299 -3.14 2.40 7.31
C ASP A 299 -3.93 3.12 6.22
N VAL A 300 -5.03 2.52 5.78
CA VAL A 300 -5.86 2.99 4.68
C VAL A 300 -7.35 2.90 5.08
N LEU A 301 -8.11 3.93 4.71
CA LEU A 301 -9.52 4.13 4.99
C LEU A 301 -10.27 4.50 3.71
N GLU A 302 -11.56 4.18 3.67
CA GLU A 302 -12.42 4.64 2.60
C GLU A 302 -12.60 6.17 2.69
N GLY A 303 -12.58 6.86 1.55
CA GLY A 303 -12.70 8.32 1.49
C GLY A 303 -11.42 9.12 1.72
N GLU A 304 -10.25 8.46 1.86
CA GLU A 304 -8.95 9.15 1.88
C GLU A 304 -8.74 10.09 0.67
N PRO A 305 -8.05 11.23 0.85
CA PRO A 305 -7.50 11.76 2.10
C PRO A 305 -8.53 12.52 2.96
N ASN A 306 -9.80 12.57 2.55
CA ASN A 306 -10.85 13.38 3.19
C ASN A 306 -11.48 12.68 4.41
N VAL A 307 -10.64 12.10 5.26
CA VAL A 307 -11.04 11.44 6.50
C VAL A 307 -11.09 12.48 7.62
N GLY A 308 -12.28 13.01 7.88
CA GLY A 308 -12.54 14.00 8.92
C GLY A 308 -12.73 13.41 10.32
N LYS A 309 -12.84 14.28 11.34
CA LYS A 309 -13.07 13.89 12.73
C LYS A 309 -14.36 13.09 12.95
N ASP A 310 -15.33 13.25 12.06
CA ASP A 310 -16.64 12.58 12.12
C ASP A 310 -16.64 11.19 11.47
N HIS A 311 -15.47 10.72 10.99
CA HIS A 311 -15.36 9.38 10.42
C HIS A 311 -15.79 8.31 11.46
N PRO A 312 -16.61 7.31 11.10
CA PRO A 312 -17.24 6.41 12.08
C PRO A 312 -16.24 5.56 12.89
N LEU A 313 -15.05 5.29 12.34
CA LEU A 313 -13.95 4.64 13.06
C LEU A 313 -13.22 5.52 14.08
N LEU A 314 -13.43 6.85 14.08
CA LEU A 314 -12.80 7.80 15.02
C LEU A 314 -13.67 8.09 16.26
N THR A 315 -14.75 7.33 16.45
CA THR A 315 -15.64 7.52 17.60
C THR A 315 -14.97 7.14 18.92
N LYS A 316 -15.40 7.80 20.01
CA LYS A 316 -14.90 7.54 21.36
C LYS A 316 -15.13 6.10 21.82
N GLU A 317 -16.15 5.44 21.30
CA GLU A 317 -16.48 4.03 21.59
C GLU A 317 -15.43 3.07 21.00
N LEU A 318 -14.81 3.42 19.87
CA LEU A 318 -13.88 2.56 19.15
C LEU A 318 -12.40 2.90 19.39
N GLU A 319 -12.10 4.01 20.08
CA GLU A 319 -10.73 4.54 20.22
C GLU A 319 -9.70 3.55 20.81
N ASP A 320 -10.17 2.52 21.51
CA ASP A 320 -9.33 1.48 22.12
C ASP A 320 -9.26 0.18 21.32
N LYS A 321 -10.12 0.04 20.31
CA LYS A 321 -10.21 -1.12 19.40
C LYS A 321 -9.53 -0.88 18.06
N VAL A 322 -9.26 0.37 17.70
CA VAL A 322 -8.69 0.73 16.41
C VAL A 322 -7.32 1.37 16.50
N VAL A 323 -6.48 1.08 15.51
CA VAL A 323 -5.24 1.81 15.21
C VAL A 323 -5.39 2.34 13.80
N LEU A 324 -5.33 3.66 13.62
CA LEU A 324 -5.51 4.29 12.32
C LEU A 324 -4.27 5.12 11.98
N LEU A 325 -3.72 4.92 10.79
CA LEU A 325 -2.59 5.68 10.27
C LEU A 325 -2.97 6.34 8.93
N PRO A 326 -2.34 7.47 8.56
CA PRO A 326 -2.70 8.23 7.37
C PRO A 326 -1.90 7.79 6.14
N HIS A 327 -2.01 6.54 5.73
CA HIS A 327 -1.40 5.99 4.51
C HIS A 327 0.12 6.15 4.45
N VAL A 328 0.78 5.68 5.50
CA VAL A 328 2.22 5.83 5.73
C VAL A 328 3.00 4.52 5.57
N GLY A 329 2.38 3.47 5.02
CA GLY A 329 3.00 2.15 4.89
C GLY A 329 4.36 2.17 4.19
N SER A 330 4.56 3.03 3.19
CA SER A 330 5.84 3.20 2.48
C SER A 330 6.70 4.36 3.01
N ALA A 331 6.35 4.98 4.14
CA ALA A 331 6.96 6.22 4.63
C ALA A 331 8.31 6.01 5.34
N THR A 332 9.25 5.31 4.70
CA THR A 332 10.67 5.37 5.05
C THR A 332 11.40 6.27 4.05
N VAL A 333 12.50 6.88 4.48
CA VAL A 333 13.31 7.76 3.62
C VAL A 333 13.82 6.99 2.39
N GLU A 334 14.25 5.75 2.61
CA GLU A 334 14.79 4.86 1.58
C GLU A 334 13.72 4.49 0.55
N ALA A 335 12.54 4.07 0.99
CA ALA A 335 11.45 3.69 0.09
C ALA A 335 10.96 4.89 -0.71
N ARG A 336 10.77 6.05 -0.07
CA ARG A 336 10.30 7.27 -0.74
C ARG A 336 11.31 7.79 -1.78
N ARG A 337 12.61 7.75 -1.48
CA ARG A 337 13.65 8.11 -2.47
C ARG A 337 13.67 7.15 -3.65
N ALA A 338 13.71 5.84 -3.38
CA ALA A 338 13.72 4.84 -4.44
C ALA A 338 12.46 4.88 -5.33
N MET A 339 11.29 5.15 -4.76
CA MET A 339 10.05 5.37 -5.51
C MET A 339 10.13 6.62 -6.39
N ALA A 340 10.65 7.73 -5.85
CA ALA A 340 10.81 8.98 -6.60
C ALA A 340 11.78 8.78 -7.79
N ASP A 341 12.93 8.16 -7.55
CA ASP A 341 13.90 7.84 -8.59
C ASP A 341 13.28 6.95 -9.67
N TYR A 342 12.56 5.89 -9.29
CA TYR A 342 11.85 5.04 -10.25
C TYR A 342 10.82 5.82 -11.08
N ALA A 343 10.03 6.68 -10.44
CA ALA A 343 8.98 7.42 -11.11
C ALA A 343 9.55 8.41 -12.14
N GLU A 344 10.66 9.10 -11.81
CA GLU A 344 11.37 9.99 -12.73
C GLU A 344 12.08 9.23 -13.85
N LEU A 345 12.73 8.11 -13.52
CA LEU A 345 13.39 7.26 -14.51
C LEU A 345 12.40 6.62 -15.47
N ASN A 346 11.17 6.29 -15.05
CA ASN A 346 10.11 5.86 -15.97
C ASN A 346 9.79 6.94 -17.01
N VAL A 347 9.68 8.20 -16.58
CA VAL A 347 9.49 9.35 -17.49
C VAL A 347 10.65 9.47 -18.48
N LEU A 348 11.89 9.51 -18.00
CA LEU A 348 13.06 9.63 -18.87
C LEU A 348 13.20 8.43 -19.81
N GLY A 349 12.89 7.22 -19.34
CA GLY A 349 12.95 6.01 -20.15
C GLY A 349 11.95 6.03 -21.29
N ALA A 350 10.71 6.44 -20.99
CA ALA A 350 9.67 6.56 -21.99
C ALA A 350 9.95 7.65 -23.03
N LEU A 351 10.70 8.68 -22.68
CA LEU A 351 11.15 9.73 -23.60
C LEU A 351 12.46 9.39 -24.33
N HIS A 352 13.07 8.23 -24.06
CA HIS A 352 14.39 7.83 -24.56
C HIS A 352 15.53 8.77 -24.14
N LEU A 353 15.45 9.28 -22.91
CA LEU A 353 16.39 10.24 -22.31
C LEU A 353 17.15 9.68 -21.09
N ARG A 354 17.05 8.37 -20.80
CA ARG A 354 17.89 7.70 -19.79
C ARG A 354 19.36 7.70 -20.23
N ARG A 355 20.29 7.83 -19.28
CA ARG A 355 21.74 7.79 -19.53
C ARG A 355 22.39 6.52 -18.99
N ASP A 356 23.53 6.15 -19.56
CA ASP A 356 24.38 5.09 -19.04
C ASP A 356 24.88 5.46 -17.63
N GLY A 357 24.42 4.71 -16.62
CA GLY A 357 24.61 5.04 -15.20
C GLY A 357 23.31 5.10 -14.41
N ASP A 358 22.17 5.27 -15.07
CA ASP A 358 20.82 5.08 -14.49
C ASP A 358 20.48 3.57 -14.30
N ALA A 359 21.50 2.72 -14.35
CA ALA A 359 21.41 1.26 -14.35
C ALA A 359 21.01 0.75 -12.95
N GLY A 360 19.76 0.31 -12.83
CA GLY A 360 19.21 -0.27 -11.60
C GLY A 360 17.68 -0.25 -11.54
N ALA A 361 17.03 0.59 -12.34
CA ALA A 361 15.58 0.70 -12.36
C ALA A 361 14.94 -0.13 -13.49
N PHE A 362 14.41 -1.31 -13.14
CA PHE A 362 13.51 -2.05 -14.00
C PHE A 362 12.36 -1.12 -14.40
N CYS A 363 12.17 -0.87 -15.70
CA CYS A 363 11.00 -0.14 -16.19
C CYS A 363 9.80 -1.07 -15.99
N ALA A 364 9.09 -0.91 -14.88
CA ALA A 364 7.81 -1.57 -14.70
C ALA A 364 6.78 -0.80 -15.51
N GLU A 365 6.84 -0.94 -16.83
CA GLU A 365 5.71 -0.59 -17.66
C GLU A 365 4.60 -1.59 -17.33
N VAL A 366 3.42 -1.09 -16.96
CA VAL A 366 2.22 -1.88 -17.25
C VAL A 366 2.14 -1.86 -18.77
N ALA A 367 2.60 -2.94 -19.40
CA ALA A 367 2.39 -3.14 -20.83
C ALA A 367 0.88 -2.95 -21.04
N LEU A 368 0.53 -2.00 -21.91
CA LEU A 368 -0.85 -1.73 -22.30
C LEU A 368 -1.55 -3.07 -22.53
N PRO A 369 -2.73 -3.33 -21.92
CA PRO A 369 -3.50 -4.50 -22.32
C PRO A 369 -3.66 -4.46 -23.84
N LYS A 370 -3.21 -5.54 -24.49
CA LYS A 370 -3.31 -5.71 -25.94
C LYS A 370 -4.76 -5.80 -26.39
#